data_AF-A0A822CSA3-F1
#
_entry.id   AF-A0A822CSA3-F1
#
_cell.length_a   1.000
_cell.length_b   1.000
_cell.length_c   1.000
_cell.angle_alpha   90.00
_cell.angle_beta   90.00
_cell.angle_gamma   90.00
#
_symmetry.space_group_name_H-M   'P 1'
#
loop_
_entity.id
_entity.type
_entity.pdbx_description
1 polymer ?
#
loop_
_entity_poly.entity_id
_entity_poly.type
_entity_poly.pdbx_seq_one_letter_code
_entity_poly.pdbx_strand_id
1 'polypeptide(L)'
;WTFGGSAIASDEQVRITPSIRSQKGWIWSKNTLSANDWLLDIKLRITGRGRVGADGMAIWFTENPGVEGSVFGSNDQWKGLGIFLDSFDNDAL
;
A
#
# COMPACT_ATOMS: atom_id res chain seq x y z
N TRP A 1 -8.06 1.69 11.99
CA TRP A 1 -6.84 1.40 11.23
C TRP A 1 -5.65 1.37 12.17
N THR A 2 -4.66 0.52 11.88
CA THR A 2 -3.30 0.57 12.42
C THR A 2 -2.37 0.90 11.26
N PHE A 3 -1.25 1.56 11.54
CA PHE A 3 -0.24 1.89 10.54
C PHE A 3 1.15 1.63 11.11
N GLY A 4 2.12 1.44 10.24
CA GLY A 4 3.50 1.16 10.63
C GLY A 4 4.49 1.32 9.48
N GLY A 5 5.74 0.94 9.75
CA GLY A 5 6.87 1.21 8.86
C GLY A 5 7.10 2.71 8.72
N SER A 6 7.24 3.18 7.49
CA SER A 6 7.44 4.59 7.13
C SER A 6 6.15 5.42 7.09
N ALA A 7 4.99 4.84 7.43
CA ALA A 7 3.71 5.52 7.35
C ALA A 7 3.61 6.65 8.39
N ILE A 8 3.23 7.84 7.94
CA ILE A 8 3.04 9.04 8.78
C ILE A 8 1.59 9.49 8.64
N ALA A 9 0.84 9.40 9.72
CA ALA A 9 -0.52 9.90 9.80
C ALA A 9 -0.55 11.38 10.20
N SER A 10 -1.34 12.19 9.51
CA SER A 10 -1.71 13.54 9.91
C SER A 10 -3.24 13.69 9.89
N ASP A 11 -3.73 14.87 10.27
CA ASP A 11 -5.17 15.16 10.31
C ASP A 11 -5.82 15.17 8.92
N GLU A 12 -5.05 15.37 7.85
CA GLU A 12 -5.55 15.52 6.48
C GLU A 12 -5.39 14.26 5.61
N GLN A 13 -4.31 13.50 5.84
CA GLN A 13 -3.96 12.34 5.02
C GLN A 13 -3.04 11.39 5.78
N VAL A 14 -2.96 10.15 5.32
CA VAL A 14 -1.88 9.25 5.71
C VAL A 14 -0.88 9.16 4.56
N ARG A 15 0.34 9.61 4.82
CA ARG A 15 1.46 9.42 3.89
C ARG A 15 2.05 8.04 4.14
N ILE A 16 1.79 7.09 3.23
CA ILE A 16 2.27 5.71 3.36
C ILE A 16 3.80 5.65 3.25
N THR A 17 4.39 6.35 2.27
CA THR A 17 5.85 6.46 2.13
C THR A 17 6.26 7.90 1.80
N PRO A 18 7.37 8.41 2.36
CA PRO A 18 7.99 9.63 1.86
C PRO A 18 8.77 9.35 0.57
N SER A 19 9.06 10.40 -0.22
CA SER A 19 9.85 10.31 -1.45
C SER A 19 11.36 10.15 -1.15
N ILE A 20 11.70 9.13 -0.37
CA ILE A 20 13.04 8.70 0.05
C ILE A 20 13.20 7.24 -0.38
N ARG A 21 14.42 6.80 -0.65
CA ARG A 21 14.69 5.42 -1.09
C ARG A 21 14.37 4.41 0.02
N SER A 22 14.03 3.19 -0.40
CA SER A 22 13.89 2.01 0.46
C SER A 22 12.91 2.18 1.62
N GLN A 23 11.74 2.75 1.33
CA GLN A 23 10.69 2.96 2.32
C GLN A 23 9.58 1.93 2.16
N LYS A 24 9.07 1.45 3.29
CA LYS A 24 7.91 0.55 3.35
C LYS A 24 7.00 1.08 4.43
N GLY A 25 5.79 1.47 4.06
CA GLY A 25 4.76 1.83 5.01
C GLY A 25 3.49 1.11 4.67
N TRP A 26 2.64 0.94 5.67
CA TRP A 26 1.40 0.20 5.52
C TRP A 26 0.34 0.75 6.47
N ILE A 27 -0.91 0.48 6.11
CA ILE A 27 -2.08 0.79 6.91
C ILE A 27 -3.04 -0.40 6.78
N TRP A 28 -3.48 -0.97 7.90
CA TRP A 28 -4.43 -2.08 7.95
C TRP A 28 -5.66 -1.74 8.76
N SER A 29 -6.83 -2.26 8.39
CA SER A 29 -8.02 -2.14 9.21
C SER A 29 -7.81 -2.91 10.52
N LYS A 30 -8.38 -2.43 11.63
CA LYS A 30 -8.33 -3.15 12.91
C LYS A 30 -9.31 -4.33 12.95
N ASN A 31 -10.39 -4.19 12.19
CA ASN A 31 -11.49 -5.14 12.15
C ASN A 31 -11.57 -5.74 10.75
N THR A 32 -11.96 -7.01 10.68
CA THR A 32 -12.30 -7.70 9.44
C THR A 32 -13.63 -7.19 8.90
N LEU A 33 -13.72 -7.03 7.59
CA LEU A 33 -14.99 -6.78 6.91
C LEU A 33 -15.67 -8.11 6.60
N SER A 34 -16.90 -8.30 7.08
CA SER A 34 -17.75 -9.43 6.72
C SER A 34 -18.95 -8.92 5.91
N ALA A 35 -18.85 -9.00 4.59
CA ALA A 35 -19.88 -8.57 3.65
C ALA A 35 -19.79 -9.42 2.37
N ASN A 36 -20.94 -9.73 1.77
CA ASN A 36 -21.00 -10.44 0.49
C ASN A 36 -20.61 -9.52 -0.67
N ASP A 37 -21.04 -8.26 -0.60
CA ASP A 37 -20.77 -7.22 -1.59
C ASP A 37 -20.15 -6.01 -0.88
N TRP A 38 -19.15 -5.41 -1.51
CA TRP A 38 -18.46 -4.24 -0.96
C TRP A 38 -17.93 -3.34 -2.07
N LEU A 39 -17.78 -2.06 -1.75
CA LEU A 39 -17.19 -1.05 -2.62
C LEU A 39 -16.15 -0.27 -1.81
N LEU A 40 -15.02 0.04 -2.45
CA LEU A 40 -13.93 0.77 -1.83
C LEU A 40 -13.60 2.01 -2.67
N ASP A 41 -13.93 3.19 -2.13
CA ASP A 41 -13.55 4.48 -2.71
C ASP A 41 -12.24 4.99 -2.11
N ILE A 42 -11.23 5.19 -2.96
CA ILE A 42 -9.91 5.64 -2.53
C ILE A 42 -9.54 6.93 -3.24
N LYS A 43 -9.23 7.96 -2.46
CA LYS A 43 -8.60 9.18 -2.96
C LYS A 43 -7.09 9.09 -2.77
N LEU A 44 -6.38 8.90 -3.86
CA LEU A 44 -4.92 8.71 -3.87
C LEU A 44 -4.17 9.90 -4.45
N ARG A 45 -2.96 10.12 -3.94
CA ARG A 45 -1.98 11.07 -4.46
C ARG A 45 -0.62 10.40 -4.46
N ILE A 46 -0.09 10.13 -5.65
CA ILE A 46 1.28 9.61 -5.85
C ILE A 46 2.10 10.75 -6.47
N THR A 47 3.17 11.17 -5.80
CA THR A 47 4.01 12.28 -6.23
C THR A 47 5.49 11.98 -5.98
N GLY A 48 6.35 12.38 -6.92
CA GLY A 48 7.80 12.28 -6.82
C GLY A 48 8.50 13.52 -7.40
N ARG A 49 9.78 13.71 -7.09
CA ARG A 49 10.58 14.84 -7.61
C ARG A 49 11.06 14.62 -9.06
N GLY A 50 11.13 13.37 -9.51
CA GLY A 50 11.62 12.99 -10.82
C GLY A 50 10.50 12.56 -11.77
N ARG A 51 10.88 12.37 -13.04
CA ARG A 51 9.97 11.84 -14.09
C ARG A 51 9.62 10.36 -13.87
N VAL A 52 10.51 9.62 -13.21
CA VAL A 52 10.33 8.20 -12.89
C VAL A 52 10.12 8.07 -11.38
N GLY A 53 9.05 7.38 -10.99
CA GLY A 53 8.75 6.97 -9.61
C GLY A 53 9.01 5.48 -9.42
N ALA A 54 9.12 5.04 -8.17
CA ALA A 54 9.23 3.62 -7.80
C ALA A 54 8.89 3.43 -6.31
N ASP A 55 8.43 2.24 -5.88
CA ASP A 55 7.97 1.12 -6.72
C ASP A 55 6.48 1.31 -7.05
N GLY A 56 5.67 1.65 -6.04
CA GLY A 56 4.25 1.97 -6.22
C GLY A 56 3.47 1.77 -4.93
N MET A 57 2.23 1.31 -5.04
CA MET A 57 1.32 1.06 -3.92
C MET A 57 0.50 -0.20 -4.17
N ALA A 58 0.12 -0.90 -3.09
CA ALA A 58 -0.85 -1.99 -3.14
C ALA A 58 -2.07 -1.69 -2.25
N ILE A 59 -3.24 -2.14 -2.69
CA ILE A 59 -4.46 -2.20 -1.90
C ILE A 59 -4.77 -3.67 -1.64
N TRP A 60 -5.07 -3.99 -0.39
CA TRP A 60 -5.23 -5.37 0.06
C TRP A 60 -6.62 -5.63 0.62
N PHE A 61 -7.19 -6.77 0.24
CA PHE A 61 -8.36 -7.36 0.88
C PHE A 61 -8.06 -8.83 1.17
N THR A 62 -7.56 -9.10 2.37
CA THR A 62 -6.94 -10.37 2.74
C THR A 62 -7.52 -10.95 4.03
N GLU A 63 -7.38 -12.27 4.21
CA GLU A 63 -7.86 -12.99 5.40
C GLU A 63 -7.20 -12.48 6.70
N ASN A 64 -5.92 -12.13 6.63
CA ASN A 64 -5.15 -11.54 7.72
C ASN A 64 -4.51 -10.22 7.27
N PRO A 65 -4.29 -9.27 8.19
CA PRO A 65 -3.41 -8.13 7.92
C PRO A 65 -2.04 -8.63 7.48
N GLY A 66 -1.48 -8.00 6.46
CA GLY A 66 -0.15 -8.31 5.98
C GLY A 66 0.93 -7.92 6.99
N VAL A 67 2.07 -8.62 6.89
CA VAL A 67 3.30 -8.32 7.60
C VAL A 67 4.22 -7.56 6.64
N GLU A 68 5.06 -6.65 7.14
CA GLU A 68 6.00 -5.92 6.30
C GLU A 68 6.88 -6.86 5.47
N GLY A 69 6.98 -6.61 4.16
CA GLY A 69 7.65 -7.51 3.22
C GLY A 69 8.06 -6.85 1.89
N SER A 70 8.39 -7.66 0.89
CA SER A 70 8.91 -7.20 -0.41
C SER A 70 7.84 -6.76 -1.41
N VAL A 71 6.58 -7.16 -1.24
CA VAL A 71 5.51 -6.90 -2.21
C VAL A 71 4.81 -5.60 -1.84
N PHE A 72 5.27 -4.48 -2.43
CA PHE A 72 4.75 -3.13 -2.17
C PHE A 72 4.64 -2.80 -0.66
N GLY A 73 5.61 -3.28 0.11
CA GLY A 73 5.67 -3.09 1.57
C GLY A 73 4.99 -4.19 2.40
N SER A 74 4.36 -5.20 1.80
CA SER A 74 3.75 -6.35 2.48
C SER A 74 4.45 -7.67 2.14
N ASN A 75 4.13 -8.72 2.89
CA ASN A 75 4.53 -10.11 2.70
C ASN A 75 4.15 -10.65 1.30
N ASP A 76 4.93 -11.63 0.85
CA ASP A 76 4.85 -12.26 -0.47
C ASP A 76 3.84 -13.42 -0.56
N GLN A 77 3.28 -13.84 0.57
CA GLN A 77 2.28 -14.90 0.64
C GLN A 77 1.02 -14.40 1.35
N TRP A 78 -0.08 -14.23 0.61
CA TRP A 78 -1.36 -13.83 1.19
C TRP A 78 -2.52 -14.66 0.63
N LYS A 79 -3.65 -14.66 1.34
CA LYS A 79 -4.91 -15.23 0.88
C LYS A 79 -5.94 -14.13 0.76
N GLY A 80 -6.37 -13.86 -0.47
CA GLY A 80 -7.31 -12.79 -0.79
C GLY A 80 -6.90 -12.05 -2.05
N LEU A 81 -7.27 -10.77 -2.12
CA LEU A 81 -7.05 -9.90 -3.27
C LEU A 81 -5.95 -8.88 -2.97
N GLY A 82 -5.04 -8.71 -3.92
CA GLY A 82 -4.10 -7.59 -4.00
C GLY A 82 -4.31 -6.82 -5.30
N ILE A 83 -4.45 -5.51 -5.21
CA ILE A 83 -4.54 -4.60 -6.36
C ILE A 83 -3.26 -3.76 -6.37
N PHE A 84 -2.45 -3.90 -7.41
CA PHE A 84 -1.15 -3.24 -7.52
C PHE A 84 -1.23 -2.01 -8.43
N LEU A 85 -0.81 -0.87 -7.89
CA LEU A 85 -0.57 0.36 -8.63
C LEU A 85 0.94 0.48 -8.80
N ASP A 86 1.45 -0.20 -9.82
CA ASP A 86 2.86 -0.20 -10.16
C ASP A 86 3.23 1.06 -10.93
N SER A 87 4.28 1.74 -10.46
CA SER A 87 4.77 2.98 -11.06
C SER A 87 6.15 2.84 -11.70
N PHE A 88 6.76 1.67 -11.59
CA PHE A 88 8.09 1.39 -12.10
C PHE A 88 8.09 0.15 -12.99
N ASP A 89 8.54 0.33 -14.22
CA ASP A 89 8.82 -0.77 -15.14
C ASP A 89 10.08 -1.50 -14.67
N ASN A 90 9.88 -2.73 -14.17
CA ASN A 90 10.94 -3.58 -13.63
C ASN A 90 11.39 -4.67 -14.62
N ASP A 91 10.71 -4.85 -15.75
CA ASP A 91 11.03 -5.84 -16.79
C ASP A 91 11.66 -5.23 -18.05
N ALA A 92 11.76 -3.89 -18.13
CA ALA A 92 12.53 -3.13 -19.11
C ALA A 92 12.22 -3.46 -20.58
N LEU A 93 10.94 -3.68 -20.90
CA LEU A 93 10.46 -3.92 -22.26
C LEU A 93 10.15 -2.64 -23.04
#